data_AF-A0A958IZC1-F1
#
_entry.id   AF-A0A958IZC1-F1
#
_cell.length_a   1.000
_cell.length_b   1.000
_cell.length_c   1.000
_cell.angle_alpha   90.00
_cell.angle_beta   90.00
_cell.angle_gamma   90.00
#
_symmetry.space_group_name_H-M   'P 1'
#
loop_
_entity.id
_entity.type
_entity.pdbx_description
1 polymer ?
#
loop_
_entity_poly.entity_id
_entity_poly.type
_entity_poly.pdbx_seq_one_letter_code
_entity_poly.pdbx_strand_id
1 'polypeptide(L)'
;YAKDCDAAQIKNSIFSNSPADSAAVIIEGLIATISYCDTFNVGPVIANRSAGIGTGMVGIDPQYADPSNGNFMLPNGTPLAGLASDGKTLGDLRWASQTVGIGDDPGIEPATGFALFQNYPNPFNPETTIGYAIEKPGQVSLKIYAIDGSQVATIVDQFHAPGSYSVRWNAVNFASGVYVYQLKFRGKILSRKLLLLK
;
A
#
# COMPACT_ATOMS: atom_id res chain seq x y z
N TYR A 1 -21.00 -14.25 -16.96
CA TYR A 1 -20.66 -15.54 -16.33
C TYR A 1 -20.65 -15.34 -14.84
N ALA A 2 -21.64 -15.89 -14.14
CA ALA A 2 -21.69 -15.82 -12.68
C ALA A 2 -20.48 -16.59 -12.11
N LYS A 3 -19.78 -15.99 -11.15
CA LYS A 3 -18.77 -16.70 -10.36
C LYS A 3 -19.50 -17.40 -9.23
N ASP A 4 -19.77 -18.70 -9.39
CA ASP A 4 -20.27 -19.50 -8.28
C ASP A 4 -19.18 -19.59 -7.21
N CYS A 5 -19.49 -19.06 -6.04
CA CYS A 5 -18.54 -18.92 -4.94
C CYS A 5 -19.17 -19.53 -3.68
N ASP A 6 -18.81 -20.78 -3.40
CA ASP A 6 -19.20 -21.46 -2.16
C ASP A 6 -18.31 -20.98 -1.01
N ALA A 7 -18.93 -20.65 0.13
CA ALA A 7 -18.24 -20.20 1.34
C ALA A 7 -17.33 -18.95 1.17
N ALA A 8 -17.54 -18.13 0.14
CA ALA A 8 -16.66 -17.01 -0.17
C ALA A 8 -17.00 -15.72 0.60
N GLN A 9 -15.96 -14.99 1.00
CA GLN A 9 -16.10 -13.61 1.49
C GLN A 9 -15.67 -12.64 0.39
N ILE A 10 -16.63 -11.93 -0.19
CA ILE A 10 -16.38 -10.94 -1.24
C ILE A 10 -16.45 -9.54 -0.63
N LYS A 11 -15.36 -8.77 -0.73
CA LYS A 11 -15.27 -7.42 -0.18
C LYS A 11 -14.43 -6.49 -1.06
N ASN A 12 -14.70 -5.19 -0.97
CA ASN A 12 -13.93 -4.10 -1.59
C ASN A 12 -13.76 -4.24 -3.10
N SER A 13 -14.78 -4.77 -3.78
CA SER A 13 -14.76 -5.08 -5.21
C SER A 13 -15.77 -4.24 -5.99
N ILE A 14 -15.38 -3.80 -7.18
CA ILE A 14 -16.33 -3.25 -8.17
C ILE A 14 -16.70 -4.37 -9.13
N PHE A 15 -18.00 -4.56 -9.34
CA PHE A 15 -18.54 -5.41 -10.38
C PHE A 15 -18.91 -4.55 -11.58
N SER A 16 -18.26 -4.81 -12.70
CA SER A 16 -18.52 -4.12 -13.96
C SER A 16 -18.68 -5.13 -15.09
N ASN A 17 -19.33 -4.71 -16.18
CA ASN A 17 -19.42 -5.50 -17.41
C ASN A 17 -20.21 -6.81 -17.27
N SER A 18 -21.31 -6.79 -16.49
CA SER A 18 -22.34 -7.84 -16.55
C SER A 18 -23.61 -7.25 -17.17
N PRO A 19 -24.18 -7.86 -18.22
CA PRO A 19 -25.45 -7.41 -18.78
C PRO A 19 -26.54 -7.44 -17.70
N ALA A 20 -27.45 -6.46 -17.73
CA ALA A 20 -28.53 -6.32 -16.74
C ALA A 20 -29.43 -7.58 -16.66
N ASP A 21 -29.53 -8.32 -17.76
CA ASP A 21 -30.38 -9.51 -17.91
C ASP A 21 -29.78 -10.78 -17.28
N SER A 22 -28.63 -10.69 -16.59
CA SER A 22 -28.01 -11.84 -15.92
C SER A 22 -27.43 -11.44 -14.58
N ALA A 23 -27.55 -12.33 -13.59
CA ALA A 23 -27.00 -12.10 -12.26
C ALA A 23 -25.51 -11.75 -12.34
N ALA A 24 -25.14 -10.61 -11.76
CA ALA A 24 -23.75 -10.15 -11.73
C ALA A 24 -22.91 -10.98 -10.77
N VAL A 25 -23.51 -11.39 -9.65
CA VAL A 25 -22.87 -12.20 -8.62
C VAL A 25 -23.89 -13.19 -8.07
N ILE A 26 -23.50 -14.45 -7.93
CA ILE A 26 -24.27 -15.47 -7.21
C ILE A 26 -23.35 -16.01 -6.11
N ILE A 27 -23.74 -15.82 -4.85
CA ILE A 27 -23.03 -16.39 -3.69
C ILE A 27 -23.88 -17.49 -3.07
N GLU A 28 -23.23 -18.59 -2.68
CA GLU A 28 -23.89 -19.74 -2.08
C GLU A 28 -23.20 -20.18 -0.79
N GLY A 29 -23.99 -20.64 0.18
CA GLY A 29 -23.50 -21.34 1.38
C GLY A 29 -23.56 -20.50 2.66
N LEU A 30 -23.59 -21.20 3.80
CA LEU A 30 -23.89 -20.65 5.13
C LEU A 30 -22.93 -19.54 5.59
N ILE A 31 -21.70 -19.53 5.08
CA ILE A 31 -20.66 -18.56 5.46
C ILE A 31 -20.29 -17.60 4.33
N ALA A 32 -20.94 -17.72 3.16
CA ALA A 32 -20.68 -16.83 2.05
C ALA A 32 -21.29 -15.45 2.33
N THR A 33 -20.47 -14.40 2.16
CA THR A 33 -20.90 -13.02 2.38
C THR A 33 -20.32 -12.08 1.33
N ILE A 34 -21.11 -11.08 0.94
CA ILE A 34 -20.69 -9.97 0.10
C ILE A 34 -20.94 -8.65 0.83
N SER A 35 -19.97 -7.74 0.85
CA SER A 35 -20.10 -6.42 1.52
C SER A 35 -19.08 -5.43 0.97
N TYR A 36 -19.31 -4.12 1.08
CA TYR A 36 -18.38 -3.09 0.57
C TYR A 36 -18.04 -3.27 -0.91
N CYS A 37 -19.08 -3.43 -1.75
CA CYS A 37 -18.92 -3.66 -3.18
C CYS A 37 -19.75 -2.67 -3.98
N ASP A 38 -19.25 -2.30 -5.15
CA ASP A 38 -19.99 -1.50 -6.11
C ASP A 38 -20.59 -2.39 -7.19
N THR A 39 -21.87 -2.20 -7.48
CA THR A 39 -22.64 -2.93 -8.49
C THR A 39 -23.29 -1.95 -9.46
N PHE A 40 -22.55 -0.91 -9.87
CA PHE A 40 -23.06 0.05 -10.83
C PHE A 40 -23.31 -0.61 -12.20
N ASN A 41 -24.54 -0.44 -12.70
CA ASN A 41 -24.98 -0.90 -14.02
C ASN A 41 -24.67 -2.39 -14.31
N VAL A 42 -24.86 -3.25 -13.31
CA VAL A 42 -24.79 -4.71 -13.47
C VAL A 42 -26.12 -5.36 -13.06
N GLY A 43 -26.34 -6.60 -13.50
CA GLY A 43 -27.50 -7.38 -13.05
C GLY A 43 -27.46 -7.73 -11.55
N PRO A 44 -28.48 -8.45 -11.03
CA PRO A 44 -28.67 -8.61 -9.59
C PRO A 44 -27.54 -9.38 -8.89
N VAL A 45 -27.31 -9.06 -7.62
CA VAL A 45 -26.55 -9.89 -6.67
C VAL A 45 -27.52 -10.87 -6.01
N ILE A 46 -27.28 -12.17 -6.20
CA ILE A 46 -28.13 -13.23 -5.68
C ILE A 46 -27.39 -13.96 -4.55
N ALA A 47 -28.06 -14.16 -3.42
CA ALA A 47 -27.54 -14.90 -2.28
C ALA A 47 -28.43 -16.12 -1.99
N ASN A 48 -27.85 -17.32 -2.11
CA ASN A 48 -28.54 -18.60 -1.95
C ASN A 48 -27.98 -19.39 -0.75
N ARG A 49 -28.73 -20.40 -0.30
CA ARG A 49 -28.28 -21.37 0.73
C ARG A 49 -27.73 -20.70 2.00
N SER A 50 -28.44 -19.68 2.48
CA SER A 50 -28.10 -18.87 3.68
C SER A 50 -26.88 -17.95 3.54
N ALA A 51 -26.43 -17.66 2.32
CA ALA A 51 -25.46 -16.61 2.07
C ALA A 51 -26.01 -15.22 2.43
N GLY A 52 -25.13 -14.30 2.84
CA GLY A 52 -25.49 -12.97 3.31
C GLY A 52 -25.04 -11.84 2.40
N ILE A 53 -25.94 -10.90 2.10
CA ILE A 53 -25.58 -9.58 1.57
C ILE A 53 -25.42 -8.64 2.77
N GLY A 54 -24.19 -8.18 2.99
CA GLY A 54 -23.80 -7.30 4.08
C GLY A 54 -23.89 -5.81 3.74
N THR A 55 -23.30 -4.99 4.60
CA THR A 55 -23.30 -3.52 4.45
C THR A 55 -22.34 -3.02 3.37
N GLY A 56 -22.42 -1.73 3.02
CA GLY A 56 -21.49 -1.08 2.09
C GLY A 56 -21.69 -1.46 0.62
N MET A 57 -22.82 -2.05 0.27
CA MET A 57 -23.19 -2.27 -1.12
C MET A 57 -23.61 -0.94 -1.74
N VAL A 58 -22.95 -0.54 -2.82
CA VAL A 58 -23.20 0.73 -3.53
C VAL A 58 -23.42 0.45 -5.01
N GLY A 59 -24.04 1.39 -5.73
CA GLY A 59 -24.31 1.29 -7.16
C GLY A 59 -24.06 2.63 -7.81
N ILE A 60 -22.83 3.10 -7.72
CA ILE A 60 -22.41 4.45 -8.09
C ILE A 60 -21.42 4.34 -9.24
N ASP A 61 -21.59 5.18 -10.27
CA ASP A 61 -20.67 5.22 -11.40
C ASP A 61 -19.21 5.40 -10.91
N PRO A 62 -18.31 4.43 -11.14
CA PRO A 62 -16.92 4.54 -10.72
C PRO A 62 -16.18 5.73 -11.36
N GLN A 63 -16.69 6.26 -12.47
CA GLN A 63 -16.08 7.30 -13.28
C GLN A 63 -14.65 6.93 -13.70
N TYR A 64 -14.49 5.75 -14.31
CA TYR A 64 -13.19 5.32 -14.81
C TYR A 64 -12.56 6.37 -15.72
N ALA A 65 -11.24 6.52 -15.64
CA ALA A 65 -10.53 7.60 -16.33
C ALA A 65 -10.70 7.54 -17.86
N ASP A 66 -10.59 6.35 -18.47
CA ASP A 66 -10.82 6.15 -19.90
C ASP A 66 -11.20 4.69 -20.21
N PRO A 67 -12.44 4.27 -19.87
CA PRO A 67 -12.88 2.90 -20.06
C PRO A 67 -12.98 2.51 -21.54
N SER A 68 -13.22 3.48 -22.43
CA SER A 68 -13.25 3.28 -23.89
C SER A 68 -11.94 2.73 -24.43
N ASN A 69 -10.81 3.14 -23.86
CA ASN A 69 -9.48 2.69 -24.24
C ASN A 69 -8.91 1.63 -23.27
N GLY A 70 -9.78 1.02 -22.45
CA GLY A 70 -9.40 -0.03 -21.50
C GLY A 70 -8.71 0.46 -20.22
N ASN A 71 -8.68 1.77 -19.97
CA ASN A 71 -8.16 2.35 -18.74
C ASN A 71 -9.27 2.45 -17.67
N PHE A 72 -9.40 1.39 -16.90
CA PHE A 72 -10.34 1.29 -15.78
C PHE A 72 -9.75 1.79 -14.45
N MET A 73 -8.78 2.73 -14.49
CA MET A 73 -8.28 3.37 -13.28
C MET A 73 -9.31 4.33 -12.70
N LEU A 74 -9.38 4.38 -11.37
CA LEU A 74 -10.22 5.33 -10.65
C LEU A 74 -9.48 6.68 -10.51
N PRO A 75 -10.03 7.78 -11.06
CA PRO A 75 -9.41 9.10 -10.97
C PRO A 75 -9.48 9.66 -9.55
N ASN A 76 -8.66 10.67 -9.28
CA ASN A 76 -8.74 11.43 -8.03
C ASN A 76 -10.10 12.13 -7.95
N GLY A 77 -10.81 11.99 -6.82
CA GLY A 77 -12.17 12.51 -6.66
C GLY A 77 -13.28 11.59 -7.18
N THR A 78 -12.98 10.33 -7.52
CA THR A 78 -14.01 9.32 -7.78
C THR A 78 -15.04 9.27 -6.65
N PRO A 79 -16.33 9.08 -6.95
CA PRO A 79 -17.36 8.99 -5.92
C PRO A 79 -17.26 7.68 -5.10
N LEU A 80 -16.40 6.75 -5.50
CA LEU A 80 -16.09 5.53 -4.74
C LEU A 80 -15.04 5.75 -3.64
N ALA A 81 -14.48 6.96 -3.52
CA ALA A 81 -13.51 7.31 -2.50
C ALA A 81 -14.12 7.20 -1.09
N GLY A 82 -13.45 6.49 -0.19
CA GLY A 82 -13.86 6.34 1.20
C GLY A 82 -14.90 5.26 1.47
N LEU A 83 -15.38 4.55 0.44
CA LEU A 83 -16.48 3.59 0.55
C LEU A 83 -16.04 2.14 0.78
N ALA A 84 -14.73 1.86 0.71
CA ALA A 84 -14.19 0.56 1.09
C ALA A 84 -14.31 0.30 2.60
N SER A 85 -14.25 -0.96 3.02
CA SER A 85 -14.34 -1.35 4.43
C SER A 85 -13.26 -0.74 5.34
N ASP A 86 -12.17 -0.25 4.75
CA ASP A 86 -11.04 0.40 5.41
C ASP A 86 -11.06 1.94 5.26
N GLY A 87 -12.15 2.51 4.72
CA GLY A 87 -12.29 3.95 4.49
C GLY A 87 -11.46 4.47 3.32
N LYS A 88 -10.98 3.59 2.43
CA LYS A 88 -10.30 3.96 1.18
C LYS A 88 -11.23 3.87 -0.02
N THR A 89 -10.67 4.07 -1.21
CA THR A 89 -11.39 3.94 -2.48
C THR A 89 -11.75 2.47 -2.76
N LEU A 90 -13.03 2.22 -2.98
CA LEU A 90 -13.58 0.89 -3.28
C LEU A 90 -13.05 0.37 -4.62
N GLY A 91 -12.60 -0.90 -4.67
CA GLY A 91 -12.13 -1.57 -5.89
C GLY A 91 -10.78 -1.10 -6.44
N ASP A 92 -10.13 -0.14 -5.79
CA ASP A 92 -8.87 0.42 -6.27
C ASP A 92 -7.71 -0.56 -6.11
N LEU A 93 -7.32 -1.28 -7.16
CA LEU A 93 -6.22 -2.25 -7.09
C LEU A 93 -4.86 -1.66 -6.69
N ARG A 94 -4.70 -0.33 -6.56
CA ARG A 94 -3.46 0.29 -6.03
C ARG A 94 -3.16 -0.10 -4.57
N TRP A 95 -4.13 -0.65 -3.82
CA TRP A 95 -3.84 -1.30 -2.53
C TRP A 95 -3.48 -2.80 -2.64
N ALA A 96 -3.91 -3.48 -3.71
CA ALA A 96 -3.64 -4.90 -3.97
C ALA A 96 -2.35 -5.11 -4.80
N SER A 97 -1.94 -4.12 -5.58
CA SER A 97 -0.67 -4.09 -6.30
C SER A 97 0.35 -3.32 -5.47
N GLN A 98 0.92 -4.00 -4.47
CA GLN A 98 2.31 -3.72 -4.11
C GLN A 98 3.20 -4.36 -5.19
N THR A 99 3.29 -3.77 -6.37
CA THR A 99 4.27 -4.18 -7.40
C THR A 99 5.35 -3.12 -7.53
N VAL A 100 6.44 -3.40 -6.83
CA VAL A 100 7.85 -3.25 -7.21
C VAL A 100 8.16 -2.60 -8.58
N GLY A 101 8.79 -1.41 -8.58
CA GLY A 101 9.54 -0.77 -9.69
C GLY A 101 8.69 -0.29 -10.88
N ILE A 102 8.81 0.91 -11.45
CA ILE A 102 9.99 1.54 -12.07
C ILE A 102 9.68 3.05 -12.28
N GLY A 103 10.65 3.94 -12.03
CA GLY A 103 10.74 5.25 -12.72
C GLY A 103 10.09 6.48 -12.05
N ASP A 104 10.92 7.21 -11.31
CA ASP A 104 10.95 8.65 -11.01
C ASP A 104 9.77 9.39 -10.32
N ASP A 105 10.15 10.02 -9.20
CA ASP A 105 9.53 11.04 -8.34
C ASP A 105 8.80 10.61 -7.03
N PRO A 106 9.06 11.31 -5.89
CA PRO A 106 9.12 10.73 -4.56
C PRO A 106 7.83 10.96 -3.76
N GLY A 107 7.25 9.89 -3.21
CA GLY A 107 6.04 10.01 -2.41
C GLY A 107 5.70 8.75 -1.62
N ILE A 108 6.55 8.45 -0.64
CA ILE A 108 6.34 7.50 0.47
C ILE A 108 4.88 7.56 1.02
N GLU A 109 4.05 6.52 0.79
CA GLU A 109 3.60 5.41 1.70
C GLU A 109 2.51 5.76 2.77
N PRO A 110 1.70 4.80 3.35
CA PRO A 110 2.16 3.46 3.78
C PRO A 110 1.20 2.24 3.84
N ALA A 111 1.81 1.05 3.89
CA ALA A 111 1.29 -0.06 4.68
C ALA A 111 1.74 0.14 6.14
N THR A 112 0.84 0.50 7.06
CA THR A 112 1.12 0.78 8.49
C THR A 112 2.29 1.73 8.72
N GLY A 113 2.04 3.02 8.93
CA GLY A 113 2.99 4.11 8.67
C GLY A 113 4.34 4.17 9.40
N PHE A 114 4.88 3.09 10.00
CA PHE A 114 6.28 2.99 10.35
C PHE A 114 7.06 2.13 9.34
N ALA A 115 7.85 2.76 8.46
CA ALA A 115 8.62 2.09 7.41
C ALA A 115 10.06 2.62 7.30
N LEU A 116 10.98 1.77 6.85
CA LEU A 116 12.35 2.12 6.49
C LEU A 116 12.58 1.61 5.07
N PHE A 117 12.94 2.50 4.14
CA PHE A 117 13.15 2.17 2.73
C PHE A 117 14.59 1.79 2.44
N GLN A 118 14.79 1.05 1.36
CA GLN A 118 16.13 0.77 0.86
C GLN A 118 16.80 2.09 0.46
N ASN A 119 18.06 2.28 0.85
CA ASN A 119 18.82 3.44 0.44
C ASN A 119 19.03 3.44 -1.08
N TYR A 120 18.96 4.61 -1.71
CA TYR A 120 19.22 4.77 -3.14
C TYR A 120 20.22 5.90 -3.40
N PRO A 121 21.26 5.67 -4.23
CA PRO A 121 21.62 4.38 -4.84
C PRO A 121 22.07 3.34 -3.80
N ASN A 122 22.02 2.05 -4.13
CA ASN A 122 22.65 0.95 -3.39
C ASN A 122 23.02 -0.17 -4.38
N PRO A 123 24.31 -0.47 -4.63
CA PRO A 123 25.48 0.12 -3.98
C PRO A 123 25.64 1.63 -4.25
N PHE A 124 26.32 2.36 -3.37
CA PHE A 124 26.46 3.83 -3.47
C PHE A 124 27.92 4.29 -3.40
N ASN A 125 28.22 5.47 -3.94
CA ASN A 125 29.55 6.09 -3.89
C ASN A 125 29.46 7.64 -3.93
N PRO A 126 29.94 8.37 -2.92
CA PRO A 126 29.88 8.04 -1.49
C PRO A 126 28.56 8.53 -0.86
N GLU A 127 27.63 9.08 -1.65
CA GLU A 127 26.36 9.62 -1.17
C GLU A 127 25.20 8.66 -1.48
N THR A 128 24.28 8.52 -0.52
CA THR A 128 23.02 7.78 -0.69
C THR A 128 21.90 8.50 0.06
N THR A 129 20.67 8.27 -0.38
CA THR A 129 19.47 8.77 0.29
C THR A 129 18.78 7.64 1.01
N ILE A 130 18.48 7.84 2.30
CA ILE A 130 17.73 6.90 3.14
C ILE A 130 16.34 7.49 3.37
N GLY A 131 15.31 6.80 2.89
CA GLY A 131 13.92 7.15 3.15
C GLY A 131 13.37 6.40 4.36
N TYR A 132 12.45 7.03 5.09
CA TYR A 132 11.63 6.37 6.10
C TYR A 132 10.27 7.06 6.30
N ALA A 133 9.32 6.37 6.93
CA ALA A 133 8.00 6.88 7.27
C ALA A 133 7.66 6.63 8.74
N ILE A 134 6.92 7.55 9.36
CA ILE A 134 6.35 7.39 10.71
C ILE A 134 4.85 7.72 10.75
N GLU A 135 4.08 6.91 11.48
CA GLU A 135 2.61 6.96 11.52
C GLU A 135 2.05 7.90 12.60
N LYS A 136 2.88 8.25 13.57
CA LYS A 136 2.50 9.02 14.76
C LYS A 136 3.64 10.00 15.07
N PRO A 137 3.38 11.12 15.75
CA PRO A 137 4.46 11.99 16.18
C PRO A 137 5.32 11.30 17.26
N GLY A 138 6.62 11.57 17.27
CA GLY A 138 7.53 11.03 18.30
C GLY A 138 9.01 11.19 17.98
N GLN A 139 9.85 10.80 18.93
CA GLN A 139 11.30 10.77 18.77
C GLN A 139 11.71 9.67 17.77
N VAL A 140 12.42 10.07 16.72
CA VAL A 140 12.99 9.19 15.68
C VAL A 140 14.51 9.21 15.80
N SER A 141 15.10 8.02 15.80
CA SER A 141 16.56 7.85 15.76
C SER A 141 16.95 7.00 14.55
N LEU A 142 17.70 7.57 13.60
CA LEU A 142 18.31 6.86 12.48
C LEU A 142 19.83 6.84 12.67
N LYS A 143 20.40 5.64 12.78
CA LYS A 143 21.82 5.41 13.08
C LYS A 143 22.43 4.42 12.10
N ILE A 144 23.74 4.53 11.89
CA ILE A 144 24.51 3.63 11.02
C ILE A 144 25.54 2.88 11.85
N TYR A 145 25.67 1.61 11.54
CA TYR A 145 26.53 0.64 12.21
C TYR A 145 27.40 -0.07 11.19
N ALA A 146 28.66 -0.33 11.55
CA ALA A 146 29.52 -1.24 10.82
C ALA A 146 29.08 -2.71 11.06
N ILE A 147 29.61 -3.64 10.25
CA ILE A 147 29.22 -5.06 10.31
C ILE A 147 29.59 -5.74 11.65
N ASP A 148 30.56 -5.18 12.35
CA ASP A 148 30.97 -5.58 13.71
C ASP A 148 30.00 -5.08 14.80
N GLY A 149 29.00 -4.29 14.43
CA GLY A 149 28.02 -3.70 15.34
C GLY A 149 28.43 -2.35 15.93
N SER A 150 29.60 -1.81 15.57
CA SER A 150 30.05 -0.50 16.02
C SER A 150 29.17 0.62 15.44
N GLN A 151 28.61 1.50 16.27
CA GLN A 151 27.87 2.68 15.79
C GLN A 151 28.84 3.67 15.17
N VAL A 152 28.71 3.93 13.87
CA VAL A 152 29.64 4.77 13.11
C VAL A 152 29.08 6.16 12.79
N ALA A 153 27.74 6.32 12.77
CA ALA A 153 27.11 7.62 12.59
C ALA A 153 25.71 7.69 13.20
N THR A 154 25.28 8.89 13.61
CA THR A 154 23.88 9.22 13.90
C THR A 154 23.42 10.23 12.85
N ILE A 155 22.39 9.86 12.09
CA ILE A 155 21.91 10.64 10.94
C ILE A 155 20.69 11.49 11.33
N VAL A 156 19.83 10.92 12.17
CA VAL A 156 18.64 11.60 12.73
C VAL A 156 18.53 11.22 14.19
N ASP A 157 18.29 12.20 15.07
CA ASP A 157 17.88 11.97 16.46
C ASP A 157 17.01 13.14 16.95
N GLN A 158 15.78 13.21 16.45
CA GLN A 158 14.88 14.32 16.75
C GLN A 158 13.41 13.91 16.71
N PHE A 159 12.56 14.80 17.21
CA PHE A 159 11.11 14.62 17.17
C PHE A 159 10.56 14.95 15.79
N HIS A 160 9.79 14.02 15.21
CA HIS A 160 9.12 14.19 13.91
C HIS A 160 7.60 14.06 14.05
N ALA A 161 6.87 14.78 13.20
CA ALA A 161 5.42 14.63 13.03
C ALA A 161 5.12 13.40 12.14
N PRO A 162 3.89 12.88 12.09
CA PRO A 162 3.55 11.80 11.16
C PRO A 162 3.87 12.22 9.72
N GLY A 163 4.44 11.30 8.95
CA GLY A 163 4.77 11.53 7.56
C GLY A 163 6.03 10.82 7.10
N SER A 164 6.50 11.29 5.96
CA SER A 164 7.52 10.67 5.15
C SER A 164 8.76 11.55 5.07
N TYR A 165 9.92 10.94 5.25
CA TYR A 165 11.18 11.66 5.39
C TYR A 165 12.26 11.00 4.56
N SER A 166 13.13 11.83 3.99
CA SER A 166 14.31 11.40 3.26
C SER A 166 15.51 12.17 3.78
N VAL A 167 16.58 11.45 4.08
CA VAL A 167 17.83 12.04 4.55
C VAL A 167 18.99 11.55 3.71
N ARG A 168 19.87 12.47 3.33
CA ARG A 168 21.10 12.15 2.63
C ARG A 168 22.18 11.79 3.62
N TRP A 169 22.92 10.75 3.31
CA TRP A 169 24.13 10.38 4.04
C TRP A 169 25.33 10.38 3.10
N ASN A 170 26.33 11.17 3.46
CA ASN A 170 27.61 11.23 2.76
C ASN A 170 28.65 10.41 3.55
N ALA A 171 29.13 9.34 2.94
CA ALA A 171 30.05 8.40 3.54
C ALA A 171 31.51 8.57 3.08
N VAL A 172 31.93 9.76 2.66
CA VAL A 172 33.29 10.00 2.08
C VAL A 172 34.44 9.55 2.99
N ASN A 173 34.26 9.65 4.31
CA ASN A 173 35.26 9.30 5.33
C ASN A 173 35.17 7.85 5.82
N PHE A 174 34.32 7.02 5.21
CA PHE A 174 34.14 5.61 5.58
C PHE A 174 34.80 4.69 4.54
N ALA A 175 35.19 3.48 4.96
CA ALA A 175 35.79 2.47 4.09
C ALA A 175 34.72 1.73 3.27
N SER A 176 35.05 1.27 2.07
CA SER A 176 34.15 0.43 1.26
C SER A 176 33.75 -0.83 2.03
N GLY A 177 32.49 -1.22 1.94
CA GLY A 177 31.99 -2.37 2.69
C GLY A 177 30.49 -2.32 2.97
N VAL A 178 30.03 -3.34 3.71
CA VAL A 178 28.64 -3.46 4.14
C VAL A 178 28.45 -2.76 5.48
N TYR A 179 27.44 -1.91 5.56
CA TYR A 179 26.98 -1.31 6.81
C TYR A 179 25.49 -1.61 7.00
N VAL A 180 25.02 -1.39 8.23
CA VAL A 180 23.62 -1.53 8.61
C VAL A 180 23.13 -0.18 9.12
N TYR A 181 22.01 0.29 8.60
CA TYR A 181 21.32 1.46 9.14
C TYR A 181 20.05 1.00 9.87
N GLN A 182 19.78 1.65 10.99
CA GLN A 182 18.72 1.29 11.91
C GLN A 182 17.87 2.51 12.23
N LEU A 183 16.56 2.36 12.03
CA LEU A 183 15.54 3.33 12.40
C LEU A 183 14.82 2.85 13.67
N LYS A 184 14.82 3.69 14.70
CA LYS A 184 14.13 3.46 15.97
C LYS A 184 13.04 4.49 16.19
N PHE A 185 11.84 4.03 16.52
CA PHE A 185 10.68 4.87 16.80
C PHE A 185 9.74 4.17 17.79
N ARG A 186 9.43 4.83 18.92
CA ARG A 186 8.50 4.33 19.97
C ARG A 186 8.73 2.86 20.37
N GLY A 187 10.00 2.46 20.51
CA GLY A 187 10.40 1.10 20.89
C GLY A 187 10.43 0.09 19.74
N LYS A 188 9.91 0.43 18.56
CA LYS A 188 10.08 -0.37 17.33
C LYS A 188 11.42 -0.06 16.68
N ILE A 189 12.01 -1.07 16.06
CA ILE A 189 13.31 -0.98 15.39
C ILE A 189 13.19 -1.64 14.01
N LEU A 190 13.58 -0.92 12.95
CA LEU A 190 13.77 -1.44 11.60
C LEU A 190 15.24 -1.29 11.22
N SER A 191 15.78 -2.27 10.49
CA SER A 191 17.17 -2.24 10.04
C SER A 191 17.28 -2.70 8.60
N ARG A 192 18.23 -2.14 7.85
CA ARG A 192 18.54 -2.52 6.47
C ARG A 192 20.04 -2.41 6.21
N LYS A 193 20.50 -3.10 5.17
CA LYS A 193 21.90 -3.12 4.74
C LYS A 193 22.13 -2.11 3.63
N LEU A 194 23.31 -1.52 3.62
CA LEU A 194 23.81 -0.67 2.55
C LEU A 194 25.24 -1.09 2.19
N LEU A 195 25.58 -0.97 0.91
CA LEU A 195 26.89 -1.35 0.36
C LEU A 195 27.59 -0.11 -0.21
N LEU A 196 28.64 0.34 0.48
CA LEU A 196 29.48 1.44 0.04
C LEU A 196 30.54 0.93 -0.94
N LEU A 197 30.54 1.46 -2.16
CA LEU A 197 31.60 1.29 -3.15
C LEU A 197 32.43 2.57 -3.20
N LYS A 198 33.74 2.42 -3.40
CA LYS A 198 34.68 3.52 -3.57
C LYS A 198 35.54 3.22 -4.79
#